data_AF-A0A9P9XTB0-F1
#
_entry.id   AF-A0A9P9XTB0-F1
#
_cell.length_a   1.000
_cell.length_b   1.000
_cell.length_c   1.000
_cell.angle_alpha   90.00
_cell.angle_beta   90.00
_cell.angle_gamma   90.00
#
_symmetry.space_group_name_H-M   'P 1'
#
loop_
_entity.id
_entity.type
_entity.pdbx_description
1 polymer ?
#
loop_
_entity_poly.entity_id
_entity_poly.type
_entity_poly.pdbx_seq_one_letter_code
_entity_poly.pdbx_strand_id
1 'polypeptide(L)'
;PDPELSISKRLKNEPIGKFDPDYPDYKEQGLLTPQGKDPIYTDVAMFTARCEEYVMGDEYGLQGRYSTLLAGASYKWTMTELTSEERRRIERGSVKTFCKKLNKRFKPSAAEASSRLFNGKYRISNWLAGDSIAAFIQRKAALARQTGLKRDRDVIQAIWPLIDGEI
;
A
#
# COMPACT_ATOMS: atom_id res chain seq x y z
N PRO A 1 -3.17 14.14 29.52
CA PRO A 1 -3.35 14.28 28.06
C PRO A 1 -3.69 12.92 27.44
N ASP A 2 -4.85 12.82 26.80
CA ASP A 2 -5.37 11.56 26.30
C ASP A 2 -4.54 11.07 25.10
N PRO A 3 -3.87 9.89 25.18
CA PRO A 3 -2.93 9.43 24.15
C PRO A 3 -3.59 9.23 22.78
N GLU A 4 -4.85 8.82 22.72
CA GLU A 4 -5.57 8.63 21.44
C GLU A 4 -5.84 9.97 20.72
N LEU A 5 -6.10 11.02 21.48
CA LEU A 5 -6.32 12.37 20.94
C LEU A 5 -5.02 12.99 20.39
N SER A 6 -3.86 12.55 20.91
CA SER A 6 -2.54 12.91 20.41
C SER A 6 -2.19 12.18 19.11
N ILE A 7 -2.51 10.89 19.01
CA ILE A 7 -2.22 10.06 17.82
C ILE A 7 -3.06 10.52 16.63
N SER A 8 -4.36 10.76 16.83
CA SER A 8 -5.24 11.30 15.77
C SER A 8 -4.80 12.67 15.27
N LYS A 9 -4.30 13.55 16.15
CA LYS A 9 -3.72 14.85 15.75
C LYS A 9 -2.41 14.72 14.97
N ARG A 10 -1.56 13.74 15.29
CA ARG A 10 -0.31 13.50 14.55
C ARG A 10 -0.57 12.95 13.15
N LEU A 11 -1.51 12.00 13.03
CA LEU A 11 -1.93 11.45 11.74
C LEU A 11 -2.54 12.52 10.81
N LYS A 12 -3.24 13.53 11.37
CA LYS A 12 -3.79 14.67 10.61
C LYS A 12 -2.73 15.56 9.96
N ASN A 13 -1.50 15.57 10.44
CA ASN A 13 -0.43 16.43 9.93
C ASN A 13 0.53 15.70 8.97
N GLU A 14 0.48 14.37 8.92
CA GLU A 14 1.30 13.61 7.98
C GLU A 14 0.61 13.56 6.62
N PRO A 15 1.33 13.86 5.51
CA PRO A 15 0.79 13.74 4.18
C PRO A 15 0.38 12.28 3.92
N ILE A 16 -0.82 12.08 3.37
CA ILE A 16 -1.33 10.75 2.96
C ILE A 16 -0.42 10.13 1.90
N GLY A 17 0.23 10.96 1.09
CA GLY A 17 1.05 10.52 -0.03
C GLY A 17 0.26 10.33 -1.32
N LYS A 18 0.96 9.84 -2.34
CA LYS A 18 0.41 9.54 -3.67
C LYS A 18 0.50 8.06 -3.98
N PHE A 19 -0.51 7.53 -4.65
CA PHE A 19 -0.48 6.21 -5.24
C PHE A 19 -0.04 6.28 -6.69
N ASP A 20 1.13 5.71 -6.98
CA ASP A 20 1.71 5.60 -8.31
C ASP A 20 2.25 4.18 -8.50
N PRO A 21 1.49 3.27 -9.13
CA PRO A 21 1.92 1.88 -9.30
C PRO A 21 3.08 1.72 -10.29
N ASP A 22 3.36 2.74 -11.13
CA ASP A 22 4.46 2.71 -12.10
C ASP A 22 5.75 3.32 -11.54
N TYR A 23 5.71 3.88 -10.32
CA TYR A 23 6.89 4.51 -9.74
C TYR A 23 7.99 3.47 -9.50
N PRO A 24 9.26 3.75 -9.85
CA PRO A 24 10.33 2.78 -9.71
C PRO A 24 10.54 2.32 -8.26
N ASP A 25 10.24 1.05 -8.01
CA ASP A 25 10.38 0.40 -6.71
C ASP A 25 11.27 -0.84 -6.83
N TYR A 26 12.56 -0.60 -7.05
CA TYR A 26 13.55 -1.65 -7.28
C TYR A 26 13.71 -2.62 -6.11
N LYS A 27 13.33 -2.20 -4.90
CA LYS A 27 13.37 -3.00 -3.68
C LYS A 27 12.02 -3.65 -3.35
N GLU A 28 11.00 -3.45 -4.19
CA GLU A 28 9.62 -3.88 -3.97
C GLU A 28 9.11 -3.53 -2.55
N GLN A 29 9.41 -2.30 -2.11
CA GLN A 29 9.07 -1.80 -0.79
C GLN A 29 7.59 -1.47 -0.62
N GLY A 30 6.86 -1.22 -1.71
CA GLY A 30 5.44 -0.87 -1.71
C GLY A 30 5.13 0.57 -1.26
N LEU A 31 6.04 1.16 -0.48
CA LEU A 31 6.03 2.54 0.00
C LEU A 31 7.45 3.09 -0.08
N LEU A 32 7.60 4.22 -0.76
CA LEU A 32 8.86 4.95 -0.89
C LEU A 32 8.67 6.34 -0.30
N THR A 33 9.65 6.82 0.45
CA THR A 33 9.68 8.19 0.97
C THR A 33 10.92 8.89 0.41
N PRO A 34 10.84 9.46 -0.80
CA PRO A 34 11.97 10.22 -1.35
C PRO A 34 12.28 11.40 -0.43
N GLN A 35 13.58 11.72 -0.26
CA GLN A 35 14.00 12.78 0.66
C GLN A 35 13.26 14.10 0.39
N GLY A 36 12.57 14.62 1.42
CA GLY A 36 11.84 15.89 1.37
C GLY A 36 10.59 15.89 0.50
N LYS A 37 10.08 14.73 0.07
CA LYS A 37 8.84 14.61 -0.72
C LYS A 37 7.78 13.80 0.03
N ASP A 38 6.54 13.97 -0.42
CA ASP A 38 5.42 13.16 0.04
C ASP A 38 5.68 11.66 -0.21
N PRO A 39 5.17 10.78 0.66
CA PRO A 39 5.28 9.34 0.46
C PRO A 39 4.62 8.90 -0.85
N ILE A 40 5.23 7.95 -1.54
CA ILE A 40 4.75 7.36 -2.78
C ILE A 40 4.47 5.88 -2.52
N TYR A 41 3.22 5.47 -2.75
CA TYR A 41 2.78 4.10 -2.64
C TYR A 41 2.75 3.45 -4.02
N THR A 42 3.48 2.36 -4.17
CA THR A 42 3.46 1.49 -5.36
C THR A 42 2.57 0.26 -5.14
N ASP A 43 2.31 -0.09 -3.87
CA ASP A 43 1.40 -1.16 -3.48
C ASP A 43 0.00 -0.60 -3.12
N VAL A 44 -1.02 -1.06 -3.84
CA VAL A 44 -2.40 -0.60 -3.65
C VAL A 44 -2.96 -0.97 -2.27
N ALA A 45 -2.57 -2.12 -1.70
CA ALA A 45 -3.07 -2.56 -0.41
C ALA A 45 -2.53 -1.63 0.69
N MET A 46 -1.23 -1.30 0.65
CA MET A 46 -0.63 -0.32 1.58
C MET A 46 -1.28 1.05 1.48
N PHE A 47 -1.48 1.55 0.26
CA PHE A 47 -2.12 2.84 0.06
C PHE A 47 -3.54 2.85 0.62
N THR A 48 -4.33 1.82 0.32
CA THR A 48 -5.72 1.75 0.79
C THR A 48 -5.83 1.58 2.30
N ALA A 49 -4.91 0.85 2.93
CA ALA A 49 -4.83 0.78 4.40
C ALA A 49 -4.55 2.17 5.01
N ARG A 50 -3.61 2.93 4.42
CA ARG A 50 -3.33 4.30 4.87
C ARG A 50 -4.54 5.22 4.70
N CYS A 51 -5.27 5.12 3.60
CA CYS A 51 -6.50 5.90 3.40
C CYS A 51 -7.55 5.57 4.46
N GLU A 52 -7.72 4.28 4.81
CA GLU A 52 -8.67 3.84 5.83
C GLU A 52 -8.27 4.35 7.23
N GLU A 53 -6.97 4.28 7.58
CA GLU A 53 -6.45 4.85 8.83
C GLU A 53 -6.69 6.35 8.95
N TYR A 54 -6.51 7.09 7.86
CA TYR A 54 -6.70 8.55 7.86
C TYR A 54 -8.17 8.94 8.10
N VAL A 55 -9.11 8.18 7.51
CA VAL A 55 -10.56 8.41 7.64
C VAL A 55 -11.08 8.15 9.04
N MET A 56 -10.45 7.22 9.79
CA MET A 56 -10.81 7.01 11.20
C MET A 56 -10.66 8.30 12.04
N GLY A 57 -9.90 9.29 11.57
CA GLY A 57 -9.75 10.61 12.22
C GLY A 57 -10.52 11.78 11.61
N ASP A 58 -10.95 11.69 10.34
CA ASP A 58 -11.75 12.69 9.60
C ASP A 58 -12.25 12.15 8.23
N GLU A 59 -13.50 11.67 8.18
CA GLU A 59 -14.07 11.04 6.98
C GLU A 59 -14.29 12.01 5.81
N TYR A 60 -14.46 13.31 6.09
CA TYR A 60 -14.79 14.31 5.07
C TYR A 60 -13.57 14.98 4.43
N GLY A 61 -12.40 14.94 5.09
CA GLY A 61 -11.19 15.60 4.59
C GLY A 61 -10.61 15.03 3.28
N LEU A 62 -10.95 13.77 2.97
CA LEU A 62 -10.45 13.02 1.82
C LEU A 62 -11.39 13.06 0.60
N GLN A 63 -12.69 13.21 0.85
CA GLN A 63 -13.72 13.20 -0.18
C GLN A 63 -13.56 14.41 -1.11
N GLY A 64 -13.66 14.19 -2.43
CA GLY A 64 -13.41 15.22 -3.43
C GLY A 64 -11.92 15.54 -3.70
N ARG A 65 -10.97 14.90 -2.98
CA ARG A 65 -9.52 15.03 -3.22
C ARG A 65 -8.85 13.76 -3.73
N TYR A 66 -9.62 12.71 -4.05
CA TYR A 66 -9.04 11.44 -4.49
C TYR A 66 -8.13 11.57 -5.70
N SER A 67 -8.49 12.40 -6.67
CA SER A 67 -7.69 12.61 -7.88
C SER A 67 -6.30 13.18 -7.59
N THR A 68 -6.13 13.96 -6.51
CA THR A 68 -4.83 14.53 -6.13
C THR A 68 -3.90 13.50 -5.47
N LEU A 69 -4.47 12.39 -5.01
CA LEU A 69 -3.73 11.27 -4.42
C LEU A 69 -3.26 10.25 -5.48
N LEU A 70 -3.66 10.42 -6.73
CA LEU A 70 -3.31 9.50 -7.82
C LEU A 70 -2.21 10.10 -8.69
N ALA A 71 -1.30 9.25 -9.16
CA ALA A 71 -0.23 9.60 -10.08
C ALA A 71 0.06 8.43 -11.04
N GLY A 72 0.83 8.71 -12.10
CA GLY A 72 1.20 7.70 -13.11
C GLY A 72 -0.01 6.96 -13.70
N ALA A 73 0.08 5.62 -13.80
CA ALA A 73 -1.00 4.79 -14.31
C ALA A 73 -2.30 4.90 -13.51
N SER A 74 -2.26 5.18 -12.20
CA SER A 74 -3.49 5.29 -11.40
C SER A 74 -4.29 6.54 -11.77
N TYR A 75 -3.61 7.66 -11.99
CA TYR A 75 -4.23 8.89 -12.49
C TYR A 75 -4.72 8.71 -13.93
N LYS A 76 -3.89 8.13 -14.80
CA LYS A 76 -4.25 7.87 -16.20
C LYS A 76 -5.51 7.01 -16.30
N TRP A 77 -5.57 5.90 -15.55
CA TRP A 77 -6.75 5.04 -15.46
C TRP A 77 -8.02 5.85 -15.14
N THR A 78 -7.97 6.74 -14.15
CA THR A 78 -9.17 7.53 -13.82
C THR A 78 -9.59 8.49 -14.92
N MET A 79 -8.66 9.02 -15.71
CA MET A 79 -8.97 10.01 -16.74
C MET A 79 -9.37 9.38 -18.07
N THR A 80 -8.81 8.22 -18.41
CA THR A 80 -8.97 7.62 -19.74
C THR A 80 -9.90 6.40 -19.76
N GLU A 81 -9.97 5.63 -18.68
CA GLU A 81 -10.73 4.36 -18.66
C GLU A 81 -12.07 4.48 -17.94
N LEU A 82 -12.23 5.47 -17.06
CA LEU A 82 -13.50 5.68 -16.36
C LEU A 82 -14.40 6.66 -17.10
N THR A 83 -15.68 6.30 -17.20
CA THR A 83 -16.71 7.21 -17.67
C THR A 83 -16.85 8.41 -16.73
N SER A 84 -17.41 9.52 -17.23
CA SER A 84 -17.67 10.71 -16.42
C SER A 84 -18.58 10.40 -15.22
N GLU A 85 -19.51 9.45 -15.36
CA GLU A 85 -20.37 9.03 -14.26
C GLU A 85 -19.60 8.23 -13.21
N GLU A 86 -18.76 7.29 -13.61
CA GLU A 86 -17.94 6.50 -12.69
C GLU A 86 -16.94 7.37 -11.93
N ARG A 87 -16.31 8.35 -12.59
CA ARG A 87 -15.46 9.33 -11.94
C ARG A 87 -16.21 10.10 -10.87
N ARG A 88 -17.39 10.65 -11.19
CA ARG A 88 -18.24 11.35 -10.22
C ARG A 88 -18.63 10.46 -9.04
N ARG A 89 -18.93 9.18 -9.29
CA ARG A 89 -19.25 8.20 -8.22
C ARG A 89 -18.04 7.93 -7.32
N ILE A 90 -16.82 7.92 -7.86
CA ILE A 90 -15.61 7.80 -7.06
C ILE A 90 -15.36 9.08 -6.27
N GLU A 91 -15.35 10.25 -6.90
CA GLU A 91 -15.09 11.55 -6.25
C GLU A 91 -16.07 11.87 -5.12
N ARG A 92 -17.35 11.53 -5.30
CA ARG A 92 -18.41 11.71 -4.31
C ARG A 92 -18.59 10.49 -3.41
N GLY A 93 -17.89 9.40 -3.65
CA GLY A 93 -18.01 8.17 -2.88
C GLY A 93 -17.28 8.24 -1.55
N SER A 94 -17.62 7.32 -0.65
CA SER A 94 -16.84 7.09 0.57
C SER A 94 -15.44 6.57 0.24
N VAL A 95 -14.49 6.76 1.15
CA VAL A 95 -13.13 6.22 1.00
C VAL A 95 -13.14 4.71 0.80
N LYS A 96 -14.05 4.00 1.48
CA LYS A 96 -14.25 2.56 1.26
C LYS A 96 -14.59 2.22 -0.20
N THR A 97 -15.42 3.04 -0.85
CA THR A 97 -15.77 2.88 -2.27
C THR A 97 -14.55 3.11 -3.16
N PHE A 98 -13.79 4.17 -2.87
CA PHE A 98 -12.56 4.51 -3.57
C PHE A 98 -11.51 3.39 -3.45
N CYS A 99 -11.19 2.96 -2.22
CA CYS A 99 -10.25 1.88 -1.93
C CYS A 99 -10.66 0.56 -2.58
N LYS A 100 -11.96 0.23 -2.59
CA LYS A 100 -12.47 -0.97 -3.28
C LYS A 100 -12.24 -0.91 -4.79
N LYS A 101 -12.45 0.25 -5.42
CA LYS A 101 -12.22 0.44 -6.86
C LYS A 101 -10.75 0.36 -7.22
N LEU A 102 -9.87 0.97 -6.43
CA LEU A 102 -8.42 0.86 -6.61
C LEU A 102 -7.95 -0.59 -6.46
N ASN A 103 -8.34 -1.28 -5.38
CA ASN A 103 -8.01 -2.69 -5.21
C ASN A 103 -8.52 -3.55 -6.37
N LYS A 104 -9.72 -3.28 -6.89
CA LYS A 104 -10.22 -4.04 -8.06
C LYS A 104 -9.34 -3.86 -9.30
N ARG A 105 -8.75 -2.68 -9.50
CA ARG A 105 -7.95 -2.35 -10.71
C ARG A 105 -6.48 -2.74 -10.59
N PHE A 106 -5.87 -2.46 -9.44
CA PHE A 106 -4.42 -2.49 -9.26
C PHE A 106 -3.94 -3.59 -8.31
N LYS A 107 -4.85 -4.39 -7.73
CA LYS A 107 -4.42 -5.57 -6.98
C LYS A 107 -3.74 -6.54 -7.95
N PRO A 108 -2.52 -7.01 -7.65
CA PRO A 108 -1.84 -7.95 -8.53
C PRO A 108 -2.65 -9.25 -8.62
N SER A 109 -2.55 -9.89 -9.79
CA SER A 109 -3.09 -11.23 -10.00
C SER A 109 -2.44 -12.24 -9.05
N ALA A 110 -3.09 -13.39 -8.81
CA ALA A 110 -2.50 -14.44 -7.98
C ALA A 110 -1.14 -14.92 -8.51
N ALA A 111 -0.96 -14.93 -9.85
CA ALA A 111 0.30 -15.30 -10.48
C ALA A 111 1.40 -14.25 -10.22
N GLU A 112 1.11 -12.96 -10.40
CA GLU A 112 2.03 -11.88 -10.07
C GLU A 112 2.35 -11.84 -8.57
N ALA A 113 1.35 -12.00 -7.71
CA ALA A 113 1.54 -12.05 -6.27
C ALA A 113 2.44 -13.23 -5.86
N SER A 114 2.27 -14.39 -6.50
CA SER A 114 3.14 -15.57 -6.28
C SER A 114 4.58 -15.29 -6.73
N SER A 115 4.76 -14.68 -7.91
CA SER A 115 6.08 -14.30 -8.39
C SER A 115 6.77 -13.32 -7.43
N ARG A 116 6.08 -12.26 -7.00
CA ARG A 116 6.61 -11.27 -6.03
C ARG A 116 6.82 -11.86 -4.65
N LEU A 117 6.03 -12.84 -4.23
CA LEU A 117 6.22 -13.55 -2.96
C LEU A 117 7.57 -14.26 -2.94
N PHE A 118 7.89 -15.03 -3.97
CA PHE A 118 9.12 -15.81 -4.03
C PHE A 118 10.32 -15.04 -4.59
N ASN A 119 10.11 -13.80 -5.06
CA ASN A 119 11.18 -12.94 -5.52
C ASN A 119 11.96 -12.32 -4.35
N GLY A 120 13.28 -12.50 -4.33
CA GLY A 120 14.15 -11.90 -3.31
C GLY A 120 14.09 -12.57 -1.94
N LYS A 121 15.19 -12.43 -1.20
CA LYS A 121 15.35 -12.89 0.18
C LYS A 121 15.83 -11.73 1.04
N TYR A 122 15.44 -11.73 2.31
CA TYR A 122 16.00 -10.83 3.29
C TYR A 122 17.34 -11.38 3.77
N ARG A 123 18.44 -10.66 3.50
CA ARG A 123 19.81 -11.07 3.81
C ARG A 123 20.46 -10.12 4.82
N ILE A 124 21.63 -10.52 5.34
CA ILE A 124 22.49 -9.67 6.19
C ILE A 124 22.78 -8.32 5.52
N SER A 125 22.97 -8.28 4.20
CA SER A 125 23.19 -7.01 3.47
C SER A 125 22.01 -6.05 3.56
N ASN A 126 20.77 -6.54 3.63
CA ASN A 126 19.57 -5.72 3.87
C ASN A 126 19.58 -5.15 5.28
N TRP A 127 19.92 -5.99 6.27
CA TRP A 127 20.05 -5.57 7.67
C TRP A 127 21.11 -4.48 7.84
N LEU A 128 22.30 -4.67 7.28
CA LEU A 128 23.39 -3.69 7.32
C LEU A 128 23.04 -2.38 6.61
N ALA A 129 22.18 -2.44 5.59
CA ALA A 129 21.64 -1.26 4.91
C ALA A 129 20.51 -0.55 5.69
N GLY A 130 20.12 -1.08 6.86
CA GLY A 130 19.06 -0.52 7.70
C GLY A 130 17.64 -0.82 7.21
N ASP A 131 17.47 -1.78 6.29
CA ASP A 131 16.13 -2.24 5.91
C ASP A 131 15.47 -2.93 7.12
N SER A 132 14.14 -2.82 7.26
CA SER A 132 13.41 -3.45 8.37
C SER A 132 12.95 -4.87 8.01
N ILE A 133 13.35 -5.86 8.81
CA ILE A 133 12.87 -7.24 8.68
C ILE A 133 11.36 -7.34 8.91
N ALA A 134 10.81 -6.57 9.84
CA ALA A 134 9.38 -6.55 10.12
C ALA A 134 8.59 -6.05 8.89
N ALA A 135 9.07 -4.99 8.24
CA ALA A 135 8.48 -4.47 7.01
C ALA A 135 8.56 -5.50 5.87
N PHE A 136 9.69 -6.22 5.76
CA PHE A 136 9.82 -7.32 4.79
C PHE A 136 8.81 -8.45 5.03
N ILE A 137 8.68 -8.92 6.28
CA ILE A 137 7.74 -10.00 6.64
C ILE A 137 6.30 -9.58 6.37
N GLN A 138 5.90 -8.37 6.78
CA GLN A 138 4.55 -7.86 6.55
C GLN A 138 4.19 -7.83 5.06
N ARG A 139 5.12 -7.41 4.19
CA ARG A 139 4.94 -7.45 2.74
C ARG A 139 4.76 -8.85 2.20
N LYS A 140 5.66 -9.78 2.57
CA LYS A 140 5.57 -11.17 2.11
C LYS A 140 4.28 -11.84 2.62
N ALA A 141 3.84 -11.51 3.82
CA ALA A 141 2.56 -11.97 4.36
C ALA A 141 1.36 -11.44 3.57
N ALA A 142 1.39 -10.17 3.16
CA ALA A 142 0.34 -9.60 2.31
C ALA A 142 0.26 -10.32 0.95
N LEU A 143 1.41 -10.54 0.29
CA LEU A 143 1.48 -11.26 -0.99
C LEU A 143 1.03 -12.72 -0.86
N ALA A 144 1.46 -13.42 0.20
CA ALA A 144 1.05 -14.78 0.52
C ALA A 144 -0.48 -14.91 0.70
N ARG A 145 -1.11 -13.92 1.34
CA ARG A 145 -2.58 -13.90 1.45
C ARG A 145 -3.27 -13.67 0.11
N GLN A 146 -2.63 -12.95 -0.81
CA GLN A 146 -3.16 -12.72 -2.16
C GLN A 146 -3.06 -13.95 -3.06
N THR A 147 -2.13 -14.88 -2.79
CA THR A 147 -2.08 -16.19 -3.48
C THR A 147 -3.14 -17.18 -2.98
N GLY A 148 -3.90 -16.81 -1.94
CA GLY A 148 -4.98 -17.62 -1.38
C GLY A 148 -4.63 -18.33 -0.07
N LEU A 149 -3.44 -18.13 0.49
CA LEU A 149 -3.10 -18.64 1.82
C LEU A 149 -3.87 -17.86 2.89
N LYS A 150 -4.71 -18.56 3.65
CA LYS A 150 -5.59 -17.94 4.65
C LYS A 150 -5.12 -18.12 6.09
N ARG A 151 -4.42 -19.22 6.39
CA ARG A 151 -3.99 -19.54 7.75
C ARG A 151 -2.63 -18.93 8.00
N ASP A 152 -2.44 -18.33 9.18
CA ASP A 152 -1.17 -17.71 9.54
C ASP A 152 -0.01 -18.71 9.53
N ARG A 153 -0.27 -19.99 9.89
CA ARG A 153 0.72 -21.07 9.74
C ARG A 153 1.24 -21.20 8.31
N ASP A 154 0.34 -21.24 7.33
CA ASP A 154 0.69 -21.44 5.92
C ASP A 154 1.44 -20.22 5.38
N VAL A 155 1.01 -19.03 5.81
CA VAL A 155 1.69 -17.76 5.49
C VAL A 155 3.11 -17.74 6.05
N ILE A 156 3.29 -18.04 7.34
CA ILE A 156 4.61 -18.06 7.99
C ILE A 156 5.51 -19.12 7.35
N GLN A 157 4.97 -20.31 7.06
CA GLN A 157 5.72 -21.39 6.41
C GLN A 157 6.20 -21.01 5.01
N ALA A 158 5.43 -20.21 4.26
CA ALA A 158 5.84 -19.69 2.96
C ALA A 158 6.92 -18.60 3.05
N ILE A 159 6.91 -17.79 4.11
CA ILE A 159 7.84 -16.66 4.29
C ILE A 159 9.18 -17.11 4.90
N TRP A 160 9.16 -18.09 5.81
CA TRP A 160 10.33 -18.52 6.57
C TRP A 160 11.58 -18.80 5.72
N PRO A 161 11.49 -19.52 4.57
CA PRO A 161 12.65 -19.78 3.71
C PRO A 161 13.21 -18.55 2.97
N LEU A 162 12.49 -17.42 3.02
CA LEU A 162 12.88 -16.15 2.41
C LEU A 162 13.67 -15.25 3.36
N ILE A 163 13.76 -15.63 4.63
CA ILE A 163 14.61 -14.99 5.64
C ILE A 163 15.89 -15.83 5.71
N ASP A 164 17.03 -15.21 5.47
CA ASP A 164 18.30 -15.92 5.56
C ASP A 164 18.56 -16.36 7.01
N GLY A 165 19.02 -17.61 7.19
CA GLY A 165 19.20 -18.20 8.53
C GLY A 165 20.44 -17.69 9.26
N GLU A 166 21.30 -16.93 8.58
CA GLU A 166 22.55 -16.37 9.10
C GLU A 166 22.43 -14.92 9.59
N ILE A 167 21.21 -14.36 9.66
CA ILE A 167 20.95 -13.02 10.23
C ILE A 167 21.15 -13.02 11.75
#